data_AF-A0A966ULV0-F1
#
_entry.id   AF-A0A966ULV0-F1
#
_cell.length_a   1.000
_cell.length_b   1.000
_cell.length_c   1.000
_cell.angle_alpha   90.00
_cell.angle_beta   90.00
_cell.angle_gamma   90.00
#
_symmetry.space_group_name_H-M   'P 1'
#
loop_
_entity.id
_entity.type
_entity.pdbx_description
1 polymer ?
#
loop_
_entity_poly.entity_id
_entity_poly.type
_entity_poly.pdbx_seq_one_letter_code
_entity_poly.pdbx_strand_id
1 'polypeptide(L)'
;MMVGMFEQSTGRLSSVSLEEISGEASLMRRYDHKYVTMDVRADDFIATLNDDWLVLRIGREPSHLYRTTYFDDIRCRTYRDHVQGRRPRFKIRSRTYQNGASFLEVKMKTGRGQTDKRRI
;
A
#
# COMPACT_ATOMS: atom_id res chain seq x y z
N MET A 1 -0.66 -18.90 1.42
CA MET A 1 -0.24 -17.51 1.70
C MET A 1 0.72 -17.59 2.88
N MET A 2 1.95 -17.13 2.69
CA MET A 2 3.03 -17.28 3.67
C MET A 2 2.99 -16.09 4.63
N VAL A 3 2.31 -16.28 5.77
CA VAL A 3 2.31 -15.31 6.87
C VAL A 3 3.70 -15.31 7.50
N GLY A 4 4.23 -14.13 7.87
CA GLY A 4 5.49 -14.02 8.61
C GLY A 4 6.79 -14.01 7.78
N MET A 5 6.69 -13.83 6.45
CA MET A 5 7.82 -13.94 5.50
C MET A 5 9.05 -13.07 5.82
N PHE A 6 8.90 -12.00 6.60
CA PHE A 6 9.98 -11.09 6.99
C PHE A 6 10.07 -10.87 8.52
N GLU A 7 9.41 -11.70 9.34
CA GLU A 7 9.40 -11.51 10.80
C GLU A 7 10.79 -11.62 11.41
N GLN A 8 11.61 -12.54 10.91
CA GLN A 8 12.97 -12.72 11.41
C GLN A 8 13.87 -11.51 11.09
N SER A 9 13.84 -11.01 9.86
CA SER A 9 14.69 -9.88 9.44
C SER A 9 14.23 -8.54 10.04
N THR A 10 12.93 -8.39 10.30
CA THR A 10 12.36 -7.20 10.95
C THR A 10 12.43 -7.21 12.48
N GLY A 11 12.61 -8.38 13.12
CA GLY A 11 12.54 -8.54 14.58
C GLY A 11 13.57 -7.74 15.40
N ARG A 12 14.63 -7.24 14.76
CA ARG A 12 15.65 -6.37 15.38
C ARG A 12 15.27 -4.89 15.38
N LEU A 13 14.32 -4.47 14.56
CA LEU A 13 13.92 -3.07 14.42
C LEU A 13 12.85 -2.71 15.44
N SER A 14 12.91 -1.49 15.96
CA SER A 14 11.88 -0.95 16.84
C SER A 14 10.54 -0.82 16.10
N SER A 15 9.42 -0.96 16.82
CA SER A 15 8.09 -0.84 16.24
C SER A 15 7.47 0.54 16.45
N VAL A 16 6.58 0.93 15.55
CA VAL A 16 5.76 2.14 15.65
C VAL A 16 4.29 1.81 15.40
N SER A 17 3.38 2.46 16.12
CA SER A 17 1.93 2.32 15.93
C SER A 17 1.40 3.20 14.79
N LEU A 18 0.19 2.90 14.34
CA LEU A 18 -0.47 3.74 13.32
C LEU A 18 -0.82 5.12 13.89
N GLU A 19 -1.15 5.19 15.17
CA GLU A 19 -1.49 6.40 15.91
C GLU A 19 -0.29 7.34 16.00
N GLU A 20 0.91 6.82 16.31
CA GLU A 20 2.16 7.58 16.33
C GLU A 20 2.50 8.14 14.94
N ILE A 21 2.43 7.30 13.89
CA ILE A 21 2.64 7.77 12.52
C ILE A 21 1.62 8.86 12.14
N SER A 22 0.36 8.70 12.52
CA SER A 22 -0.70 9.66 12.14
C SER A 22 -0.57 10.99 12.88
N GLY A 23 -0.05 10.98 14.11
CA GLY A 23 0.21 12.18 14.91
C GLY A 23 1.42 12.98 14.42
N GLU A 24 2.47 12.31 13.95
CA GLU A 24 3.71 12.97 13.48
C GLU A 24 3.70 13.29 11.98
N ALA A 25 3.12 12.40 11.16
CA ALA A 25 3.26 12.44 9.71
C ALA A 25 2.01 13.02 9.01
N SER A 26 1.77 14.32 9.19
CA SER A 26 0.98 15.10 8.22
C SER A 26 1.78 15.40 6.94
N LEU A 27 2.51 14.41 6.40
CA LEU A 27 3.38 14.58 5.24
C LEU A 27 2.55 14.62 3.94
N MET A 28 2.23 15.85 3.50
CA MET A 28 1.34 16.14 2.38
C MET A 28 1.87 15.74 0.98
N ARG A 29 3.14 15.30 0.87
CA ARG A 29 3.73 14.89 -0.43
C ARG A 29 4.55 13.62 -0.30
N ARG A 30 3.99 12.51 -0.78
CA ARG A 30 4.62 11.18 -0.78
C ARG A 30 5.21 10.86 -2.15
N TYR A 31 6.43 10.34 -2.16
CA TYR A 31 7.05 9.71 -3.33
C TYR A 31 7.00 8.18 -3.13
N ASP A 32 6.67 7.44 -4.19
CA ASP A 32 6.53 5.98 -4.15
C ASP A 32 7.36 5.38 -5.28
N HIS A 33 8.33 4.55 -4.91
CA HIS A 33 9.13 3.72 -5.81
C HIS A 33 8.78 2.26 -5.57
N LYS A 34 8.58 1.49 -6.65
CA LYS A 34 8.23 0.06 -6.59
C LYS A 34 9.31 -0.75 -7.29
N TYR A 35 9.75 -1.80 -6.62
CA TYR A 35 10.77 -2.73 -7.11
C TYR A 35 10.20 -4.15 -7.11
N VAL A 36 10.50 -4.91 -8.16
CA VAL A 36 10.25 -6.35 -8.20
C VAL A 36 11.53 -7.04 -7.72
N THR A 37 11.42 -7.95 -6.77
CA THR A 37 12.56 -8.64 -6.16
C THR A 37 12.18 -10.07 -5.76
N MET A 38 13.19 -10.88 -5.47
CA MET A 38 13.03 -12.18 -4.81
C MET A 38 12.94 -11.97 -3.30
N ASP A 39 12.24 -12.87 -2.60
CA ASP A 39 12.03 -12.80 -1.16
C ASP A 39 13.36 -12.74 -0.40
N VAL A 40 14.33 -13.60 -0.77
CA VAL A 40 15.68 -13.62 -0.16
C VAL A 40 16.41 -12.28 -0.25
N ARG A 41 16.26 -11.55 -1.38
CA ARG A 41 16.88 -10.23 -1.55
C ARG A 41 16.17 -9.15 -0.75
N ALA A 42 14.86 -9.29 -0.54
CA ALA A 42 14.13 -8.39 0.33
C ALA A 42 14.55 -8.59 1.80
N ASP A 43 14.76 -9.84 2.23
CA ASP A 43 15.32 -10.16 3.55
C ASP A 43 16.71 -9.57 3.74
N ASP A 44 17.62 -9.80 2.80
CA ASP A 44 18.97 -9.24 2.84
C ASP A 44 18.93 -7.71 2.94
N PHE A 45 18.07 -7.06 2.14
CA PHE A 45 17.89 -5.61 2.19
C PHE A 45 17.36 -5.14 3.54
N ILE A 46 16.32 -5.79 4.07
CA ILE A 46 15.76 -5.47 5.39
C ILE A 46 16.84 -5.63 6.46
N ALA A 47 17.70 -6.64 6.37
CA ALA A 47 18.82 -6.85 7.29
C ALA A 47 19.88 -5.72 7.26
N THR A 48 19.96 -4.93 6.18
CA THR A 48 20.88 -3.78 6.09
C THR A 48 20.36 -2.49 6.73
N LEU A 49 19.06 -2.39 7.03
CA LEU A 49 18.48 -1.19 7.63
C LEU A 49 19.09 -0.91 9.02
N ASN A 50 19.24 0.33 9.42
CA ASN A 50 19.71 0.68 10.78
C ASN A 50 18.51 1.01 11.69
N ASP A 51 18.80 1.45 12.92
CA ASP A 51 17.80 1.77 13.93
C ASP A 51 16.99 3.05 13.63
N ASP A 52 17.30 3.76 12.53
CA ASP A 52 16.50 4.88 12.03
C ASP A 52 15.18 4.41 11.39
N TRP A 53 15.03 3.11 11.14
CA TRP A 53 13.84 2.51 10.54
C TRP A 53 12.96 1.84 11.58
N LEU A 54 11.65 2.09 11.49
CA LEU A 54 10.65 1.51 12.38
C LEU A 54 9.71 0.57 11.61
N VAL A 55 9.29 -0.50 12.29
CA VAL A 55 8.32 -1.46 11.77
C VAL A 55 6.92 -1.07 12.24
N LEU A 56 6.03 -0.78 11.30
CA LEU A 56 4.62 -0.53 11.62
C LEU A 56 3.99 -1.78 12.24
N ARG A 57 3.42 -1.64 13.43
CA ARG A 57 2.57 -2.66 14.07
C ARG A 57 1.20 -2.09 14.37
N ILE A 58 0.15 -2.78 13.93
CA ILE A 58 -1.24 -2.44 14.23
C ILE A 58 -1.82 -3.56 15.09
N GLY A 59 -2.10 -3.26 16.36
CA GLY A 59 -2.48 -4.28 17.34
C GLY A 59 -1.33 -5.25 17.61
N ARG A 60 -1.62 -6.56 17.63
CA ARG A 60 -0.61 -7.62 17.86
C ARG A 60 -0.02 -8.20 16.59
N GLU A 61 -0.49 -7.76 15.42
CA GLU A 61 -0.13 -8.35 14.13
C GLU A 61 1.05 -7.59 13.49
N PRO A 62 2.18 -8.26 13.20
CA PRO A 62 3.29 -7.66 12.45
C PRO A 62 3.02 -7.62 10.94
N SER A 63 2.04 -8.40 10.46
CA SER A 63 1.68 -8.46 9.05
C SER A 63 0.25 -7.96 8.83
N HIS A 64 0.08 -7.13 7.80
CA HIS A 64 -1.21 -6.50 7.48
C HIS A 64 -1.69 -6.95 6.12
N LEU A 65 -2.30 -8.14 6.09
CA LEU A 65 -2.84 -8.69 4.85
C LEU A 65 -4.12 -7.98 4.44
N TYR A 66 -4.26 -7.80 3.13
CA TYR A 66 -5.47 -7.27 2.53
C TYR A 66 -5.71 -7.93 1.17
N ARG A 67 -6.99 -8.06 0.82
CA ARG A 67 -7.45 -8.41 -0.53
C ARG A 67 -7.91 -7.13 -1.21
N THR A 68 -7.55 -6.96 -2.48
CA THR A 68 -8.06 -5.85 -3.31
C THR A 68 -8.76 -6.41 -4.53
N THR A 69 -10.01 -5.99 -4.76
CA THR A 69 -10.77 -6.30 -5.98
C THR A 69 -10.86 -5.04 -6.82
N TYR A 70 -10.43 -5.10 -8.08
CA TYR A 70 -10.58 -4.00 -9.03
C TYR A 70 -11.85 -4.20 -9.85
N PHE A 71 -12.59 -3.11 -10.05
CA PHE A 71 -13.82 -3.11 -10.86
C PHE A 71 -13.56 -2.44 -12.20
N ASP A 72 -14.12 -3.02 -13.26
CA ASP A 72 -14.09 -2.47 -14.61
C ASP A 72 -15.39 -2.82 -15.33
N ASP A 73 -15.63 -2.19 -16.48
CA ASP A 73 -16.72 -2.57 -17.36
C ASP A 73 -16.34 -3.79 -18.25
N ILE A 74 -17.33 -4.34 -18.95
CA ILE A 74 -17.11 -5.45 -19.90
C ILE A 74 -16.13 -5.11 -21.03
N ARG A 75 -15.87 -3.82 -21.23
CA ARG A 75 -14.91 -3.29 -22.21
C ARG A 75 -13.57 -2.94 -21.57
N CYS A 76 -13.29 -3.36 -20.34
CA CYS A 76 -12.05 -3.09 -19.62
C CYS A 76 -11.56 -1.63 -19.76
N ARG A 77 -12.48 -0.67 -19.74
CA ARG A 77 -12.17 0.74 -20.03
C ARG A 77 -11.12 1.29 -19.06
N THR A 78 -11.27 1.05 -17.76
CA THR A 78 -10.36 1.62 -16.75
C THR A 78 -8.94 1.05 -16.89
N TYR A 79 -8.83 -0.23 -17.24
CA TYR A 79 -7.56 -0.87 -17.58
C TYR A 79 -6.92 -0.21 -18.81
N ARG A 80 -7.66 -0.08 -19.92
CA ARG A 80 -7.14 0.50 -21.17
C ARG A 80 -6.71 1.95 -20.98
N ASP A 81 -7.55 2.77 -20.34
CA ASP A 81 -7.23 4.18 -20.07
C ASP A 81 -6.00 4.31 -19.17
N HIS A 82 -5.75 3.35 -18.26
CA HIS A 82 -4.56 3.33 -17.42
C HIS A 82 -3.29 3.01 -18.21
N VAL A 83 -3.31 1.93 -18.99
CA VAL A 83 -2.16 1.48 -19.79
C VAL A 83 -1.78 2.51 -20.85
N GLN A 84 -2.77 3.14 -21.49
CA GLN A 84 -2.56 4.16 -22.52
C GLN A 84 -2.25 5.56 -21.96
N GLY A 85 -2.25 5.72 -20.64
CA GLY A 85 -1.91 7.00 -20.03
C GLY A 85 -2.97 8.11 -20.24
N ARG A 86 -4.21 7.76 -20.62
CA ARG A 86 -5.29 8.72 -20.89
C ARG A 86 -5.69 9.56 -19.67
N ARG A 87 -6.31 10.72 -19.94
CA ARG A 87 -6.84 11.64 -18.92
C ARG A 87 -8.20 12.22 -19.39
N PRO A 88 -9.18 12.38 -18.48
CA PRO A 88 -9.20 11.85 -17.12
C PRO A 88 -9.23 10.32 -17.12
N ARG A 89 -8.70 9.69 -16.06
CA ARG A 89 -8.80 8.24 -15.85
C ARG A 89 -9.06 7.94 -14.38
N PHE A 90 -9.68 6.81 -14.09
CA PHE A 90 -9.95 6.40 -12.71
C PHE A 90 -9.72 4.91 -12.48
N LYS A 91 -9.57 4.52 -11.22
CA LYS A 91 -9.59 3.13 -10.76
C LYS A 91 -10.59 3.01 -9.63
N ILE A 92 -11.47 2.01 -9.70
CA ILE A 92 -12.39 1.66 -8.62
C ILE A 92 -11.92 0.34 -8.02
N ARG A 93 -11.83 0.27 -6.69
CA ARG A 93 -11.43 -0.94 -6.01
C ARG A 93 -12.09 -1.06 -4.64
N SER A 94 -12.39 -2.28 -4.22
CA SER A 94 -12.63 -2.58 -2.81
C SER A 94 -11.36 -3.11 -2.20
N ARG A 95 -11.08 -2.72 -0.96
CA ARG A 95 -9.98 -3.26 -0.16
C ARG A 95 -10.55 -3.80 1.14
N THR A 96 -10.39 -5.11 1.33
CA THR A 96 -10.82 -5.83 2.53
C THR A 96 -9.59 -6.26 3.31
N TYR A 97 -9.51 -5.82 4.55
CA TYR A 97 -8.43 -6.14 5.48
C TYR A 97 -8.72 -7.46 6.19
N GLN A 98 -7.69 -8.10 6.73
CA GLN A 98 -7.83 -9.36 7.47
C GLN A 98 -8.77 -9.25 8.68
N ASN A 99 -8.88 -8.08 9.30
CA ASN A 99 -9.82 -7.81 10.39
C ASN A 99 -11.28 -7.65 9.94
N GLY A 100 -11.59 -7.90 8.67
CA GLY A 100 -12.94 -7.79 8.10
C GLY A 100 -13.33 -6.38 7.65
N ALA A 101 -12.59 -5.34 8.04
CA ALA A 101 -12.86 -3.99 7.59
C ALA A 101 -12.75 -3.90 6.06
N SER A 102 -13.72 -3.28 5.40
CA SER A 102 -13.80 -3.21 3.95
C SER A 102 -14.20 -1.81 3.51
N PHE A 103 -13.53 -1.30 2.47
CA PHE A 103 -13.72 0.06 1.99
C PHE A 103 -13.77 0.09 0.47
N LEU A 104 -14.64 0.94 -0.07
CA LEU A 104 -14.66 1.25 -1.49
C LEU A 104 -13.79 2.47 -1.75
N GLU A 105 -12.79 2.32 -2.63
CA GLU A 105 -11.86 3.38 -3.00
C GLU A 105 -11.99 3.74 -4.47
N VAL A 106 -12.08 5.04 -4.76
CA VAL A 106 -12.03 5.60 -6.11
C VAL A 106 -10.82 6.50 -6.22
N LYS A 107 -9.90 6.16 -7.13
CA LYS A 107 -8.71 6.97 -7.44
C LYS A 107 -8.87 7.59 -8.82
N MET A 108 -9.12 8.89 -8.88
CA MET A 108 -9.26 9.65 -10.11
C MET A 108 -7.99 10.45 -10.40
N LYS A 109 -7.44 10.32 -11.61
CA LYS A 109 -6.37 11.17 -12.12
C LYS A 109 -6.98 12.17 -13.11
N THR A 110 -6.94 13.44 -12.73
CA THR A 110 -7.54 14.53 -13.51
C THR A 110 -6.63 14.99 -14.65
N GLY A 111 -7.17 15.74 -15.61
CA GLY A 111 -6.41 16.32 -16.73
C GLY A 111 -5.20 17.16 -16.28
N ARG A 112 -5.34 17.85 -15.14
CA ARG A 112 -4.33 18.74 -14.55
C ARG A 112 -3.22 18.01 -13.75
N GLY A 113 -3.18 16.68 -13.80
CA GLY A 113 -2.16 15.87 -13.12
C GLY A 113 -2.42 15.62 -11.64
N GLN A 114 -3.47 16.20 -11.06
CA GLN A 114 -3.89 15.94 -9.68
C GLN A 114 -4.53 14.56 -9.54
N THR A 115 -4.42 13.98 -8.36
CA THR A 115 -5.07 12.73 -7.99
C THR A 115 -6.08 12.99 -6.88
N ASP A 116 -7.36 12.78 -7.15
CA ASP A 116 -8.42 12.77 -6.13
C ASP A 116 -8.65 11.31 -5.70
N LYS A 117 -8.48 11.03 -4.40
CA LYS A 117 -8.74 9.72 -3.81
C LYS A 117 -9.91 9.85 -2.84
N ARG A 118 -11.02 9.17 -3.14
CA ARG A 118 -12.18 9.05 -2.26
C ARG A 118 -12.26 7.65 -1.68
N ARG A 119 -12.68 7.56 -0.43
CA ARG A 119 -12.87 6.32 0.31
C ARG A 119 -14.21 6.39 1.03
N ILE A 120 -14.99 5.32 0.91
CA ILE A 120 -16.29 5.12 1.58
C ILE A 120 -16.16 3.84 2.41
#